data_AF-A0A8J7F0C0-F1
#
_entry.id   AF-A0A8J7F0C0-F1
#
_cell.length_a   1.000
_cell.length_b   1.000
_cell.length_c   1.000
_cell.angle_alpha   90.00
_cell.angle_beta   90.00
_cell.angle_gamma   90.00
#
_symmetry.space_group_name_H-M   'P 1'
#
loop_
_entity.id
_entity.type
_entity.pdbx_description
1 polymer ?
#
loop_
_entity_poly.entity_id
_entity_poly.type
_entity_poly.pdbx_seq_one_letter_code
_entity_poly.pdbx_strand_id
1 'polypeptide(L)' 'MNQLKSTVNFPLTLKKGIWIFGTSCWLFGISDRILASLADGYLSAIDIIQLFTASFFFVSWLFLKPE' A
#
# COMPACT_ATOMS: atom_id res chain seq x y z
N MET A 1 -4.74 34.59 12.51
CA MET A 1 -5.26 33.42 11.76
C MET A 1 -4.22 32.65 10.92
N ASN A 2 -2.95 33.05 10.84
CA ASN A 2 -1.96 32.35 9.98
C ASN A 2 -1.20 31.19 10.66
N GLN A 3 -1.14 31.17 11.99
CA GLN A 3 -0.41 30.14 12.76
C GLN A 3 -1.20 28.83 12.96
N LEU A 4 -2.53 28.86 12.87
CA LEU A 4 -3.34 27.65 12.93
C LEU A 4 -3.25 26.85 11.63
N LYS A 5 -3.18 27.54 10.48
CA LYS A 5 -3.13 26.92 9.14
C LYS A 5 -1.88 26.06 8.94
N SER A 6 -0.72 26.46 9.43
CA SER A 6 0.53 25.67 9.31
C SER A 6 0.48 24.36 10.09
N THR A 7 -0.09 24.37 11.29
CA THR A 7 -0.12 23.20 12.19
C THR A 7 -1.12 22.14 11.74
N VAL A 8 -2.26 22.49 11.13
CA VAL A 8 -3.21 21.52 10.54
C VAL A 8 -2.73 20.95 9.20
N ASN A 9 -1.89 21.67 8.46
CA ASN A 9 -1.39 21.21 7.15
C ASN A 9 -0.31 20.12 7.28
N PHE A 10 0.46 20.12 8.36
CA PHE A 10 1.52 19.14 8.61
C PHE A 10 0.98 17.69 8.75
N PRO A 11 0.00 17.40 9.63
CA PRO A 11 -0.57 16.06 9.73
C PRO A 11 -1.30 15.64 8.44
N LEU A 12 -1.89 16.57 7.68
CA LEU A 12 -2.54 16.27 6.41
C LEU A 12 -1.53 15.85 5.32
N THR A 13 -0.38 16.53 5.28
CA THR A 13 0.71 16.20 4.33
C THR A 13 1.38 14.88 4.71
N LEU A 14 1.60 14.62 6.00
CA LEU A 14 2.12 13.34 6.48
C LEU A 14 1.17 12.19 6.20
N LYS A 15 -0.14 12.36 6.42
CA LYS A 15 -1.15 11.34 6.06
C LYS A 15 -1.10 11.01 4.57
N LYS A 16 -1.03 12.02 3.70
CA LYS A 16 -0.85 11.80 2.25
C LYS A 16 0.46 11.10 1.92
N GLY A 17 1.56 11.48 2.57
CA GLY A 17 2.86 10.85 2.41
C GLY A 17 2.84 9.36 2.80
N ILE A 18 2.30 9.03 3.97
CA ILE A 18 2.12 7.66 4.46
C ILE A 18 1.20 6.87 3.52
N TRP A 19 0.13 7.48 3.01
CA TRP A 19 -0.77 6.82 2.08
C TRP A 19 -0.08 6.48 0.75
N ILE A 20 0.67 7.41 0.16
CA ILE A 20 1.46 7.20 -1.06
C ILE A 20 2.56 6.18 -0.83
N PHE A 21 3.30 6.29 0.27
CA PHE A 21 4.37 5.36 0.62
C PHE A 21 3.82 3.94 0.84
N GLY A 22 2.71 3.82 1.58
CA GLY A 22 1.99 2.57 1.76
C GLY A 22 1.55 1.97 0.44
N THR A 23 0.99 2.79 -0.47
CA THR A 23 0.58 2.35 -1.82
C THR A 23 1.75 1.76 -2.59
N SER A 24 2.91 2.43 -2.59
CA SER A 24 4.12 1.91 -3.23
C SER A 24 4.66 0.66 -2.54
N CYS A 25 4.62 0.58 -1.21
CA CYS A 25 5.03 -0.62 -0.46
C CYS A 25 4.15 -1.83 -0.78
N TRP A 26 2.84 -1.65 -0.93
CA TRP A 26 1.93 -2.71 -1.36
C TRP A 26 2.25 -3.21 -2.76
N LEU A 27 2.42 -2.30 -3.73
CA LEU A 27 2.79 -2.66 -5.10
C LEU A 27 4.13 -3.40 -5.15
N PHE A 28 5.12 -2.91 -4.40
CA PHE A 28 6.44 -3.54 -4.32
C PHE A 28 6.37 -4.91 -3.66
N GLY A 29 5.68 -5.06 -2.53
CA GLY A 29 5.55 -6.34 -1.82
C GLY A 29 4.77 -7.40 -2.58
N ILE A 30 3.73 -7.00 -3.33
CA ILE A 30 3.02 -7.91 -4.24
C ILE A 30 3.96 -8.32 -5.39
N SER A 31 4.68 -7.37 -5.98
CA SER A 31 5.61 -7.66 -7.08
C SER A 31 6.75 -8.58 -6.66
N ASP A 32 7.32 -8.39 -5.47
CA ASP A 32 8.35 -9.26 -4.90
C ASP A 32 7.87 -10.71 -4.78
N ARG A 33 6.66 -10.93 -4.24
CA ARG A 33 6.07 -12.26 -4.14
C ARG A 33 5.75 -12.88 -5.50
N ILE A 34 5.26 -12.08 -6.46
CA ILE A 34 5.07 -12.54 -7.83
C ILE A 34 6.40 -12.99 -8.42
N LEU A 35 7.46 -12.17 -8.31
CA LEU A 35 8.79 -12.48 -8.85
C LEU A 35 9.41 -13.72 -8.19
N ALA A 36 9.26 -13.89 -6.88
CA ALA A 36 9.69 -15.09 -6.16
C ALA A 36 8.96 -16.33 -6.69
N SER A 37 7.62 -16.28 -6.79
CA SER A 37 6.83 -17.40 -7.33
C SER A 37 7.13 -17.72 -8.80
N LEU A 38 7.49 -16.69 -9.59
CA LEU A 38 7.89 -16.83 -10.98
C LEU A 38 9.29 -17.45 -11.10
N ALA A 39 10.21 -17.06 -10.21
CA ALA A 39 11.56 -17.61 -10.13
C ALA A 39 11.55 -19.09 -9.69
N ASP A 40 10.64 -19.45 -8.78
CA ASP A 40 10.40 -20.84 -8.37
C ASP A 40 9.70 -21.68 -9.46
N GLY A 41 9.23 -21.05 -10.55
CA GLY A 41 8.65 -21.73 -11.72
C GLY A 41 7.28 -22.36 -11.48
N TYR A 42 6.71 -22.19 -10.29
CA TYR A 42 5.39 -22.70 -9.92
C TYR A 42 4.65 -21.71 -9.03
N LEU A 43 3.49 -21.24 -9.50
CA LEU A 43 2.56 -20.50 -8.65
C LEU A 43 1.81 -21.50 -7.77
N SER A 44 2.21 -21.60 -6.52
CA SER A 44 1.50 -22.45 -5.56
C SER A 44 0.12 -21.85 -5.27
N ALA A 45 -0.85 -22.73 -4.96
CA ALA A 45 -2.19 -22.29 -4.56
C ALA A 45 -2.15 -21.32 -3.36
N ILE A 46 -1.14 -21.46 -2.50
CA ILE A 46 -0.94 -20.59 -1.35
C ILE A 46 -0.49 -19.18 -1.77
N ASP A 47 0.37 -19.07 -2.78
CA ASP A 47 0.84 -17.79 -3.30
C ASP A 47 -0.30 -17.02 -3.93
N ILE A 48 -1.22 -17.72 -4.61
CA ILE A 48 -2.43 -17.13 -5.20
C ILE A 48 -3.35 -16.56 -4.10
N ILE A 49 -3.64 -17.33 -3.06
CA ILE A 49 -4.49 -16.87 -1.94
C ILE A 49 -3.82 -15.69 -1.22
N GLN A 50 -2.50 -15.73 -1.08
CA GLN A 50 -1.75 -14.67 -0.44
C GLN A 50 -1.69 -13.40 -1.29
N LEU A 51 -1.51 -13.52 -2.61
CA LEU A 51 -1.62 -12.41 -3.55
C LEU A 51 -3.01 -11.79 -3.50
N PHE A 52 -4.05 -12.63 -3.47
CA PHE A 52 -5.43 -12.18 -3.41
C PHE A 52 -5.72 -11.42 -2.12
N THR A 53 -5.28 -11.96 -0.98
CA THR A 53 -5.40 -11.32 0.33
C THR A 53 -4.63 -10.01 0.39
N ALA A 54 -3.39 -9.99 -0.11
CA ALA A 54 -2.58 -8.77 -0.19
C ALA A 54 -3.24 -7.72 -1.09
N SER A 55 -3.81 -8.14 -2.22
CA SER A 55 -4.55 -7.26 -3.13
C SER A 55 -5.84 -6.72 -2.50
N PHE A 56 -6.57 -7.54 -1.74
CA PHE A 56 -7.77 -7.11 -1.02
C PHE A 56 -7.44 -6.06 0.06
N PHE A 57 -6.37 -6.28 0.83
CA PHE A 57 -5.90 -5.29 1.78
C PHE A 57 -5.35 -4.04 1.11
N PHE A 58 -4.69 -4.17 -0.04
CA PHE A 58 -4.26 -3.03 -0.83
C PHE A 58 -5.44 -2.18 -1.32
N VAL A 59 -6.50 -2.81 -1.84
CA VAL A 59 -7.72 -2.09 -2.22
C VAL A 59 -8.36 -1.42 -1.00
N SER A 60 -8.43 -2.11 0.13
CA SER A 60 -8.92 -1.53 1.39
C SER A 60 -8.07 -0.33 1.83
N TRP A 61 -6.74 -0.38 1.65
CA TRP A 61 -5.81 0.70 1.91
C TRP A 61 -6.03 1.90 0.97
N LEU A 62 -6.31 1.65 -0.32
CA LEU A 62 -6.68 2.69 -1.27
C LEU A 62 -8.00 3.38 -0.88
N PHE A 63 -8.97 2.63 -0.35
CA PHE A 63 -10.22 3.20 0.16
C PHE A 63 -10.05 4.04 1.42
N LEU A 64 -9.04 3.74 2.24
CA LEU A 64 -8.67 4.53 3.42
C LEU A 64 -7.98 5.87 3.08
N LYS A 65 -8.06 6.32 1.81
CA LYS A 65 -7.45 7.56 1.33
C LYS A 65 -7.84 8.71 2.26
N PRO A 66 -6.86 9.43 2.83
CA PRO A 66 -7.15 10.61 3.64
C PRO A 66 -7.76 11.69 2.73
N GLU A 67 -9.02 12.03 3.02
CA GLU A 67 -9.72 13.20 2.51
C GLU A 67 -9.08 14.51 3.00
#